data_AF-A0A0F7HLX5-F1
#
_entry.id   AF-A0A0F7HLX5-F1
#
_cell.length_a   1.000
_cell.length_b   1.000
_cell.length_c   1.000
_cell.angle_alpha   90.00
_cell.angle_beta   90.00
_cell.angle_gamma   90.00
#
_symmetry.space_group_name_H-M   'P 1'
#
loop_
_entity.id
_entity.type
_entity.pdbx_description
1 polymer ?
#
loop_
_entity_poly.entity_id
_entity_poly.type
_entity_poly.pdbx_seq_one_letter_code
_entity_poly.pdbx_strand_id
1 'polypeptide(L)'
;MKQQIIAELKQELHRMEVSSQPHEFEKHLYAMERLIGLLKQDTGSASGISVSGEKEKPSSGMSVQDREMLRMMGGRAGKQQDAPRQADQLPAETLDTDDGFGNGDSLFEF
;
A
#
# COMPACT_ATOMS: atom_id res chain seq x y z
N MET A 1 22.50 7.72 6.00
CA MET A 1 21.30 7.00 6.49
C MET A 1 21.03 7.21 7.97
N LYS A 2 21.88 6.74 8.91
CA LYS A 2 21.61 6.90 10.36
C LYS A 2 21.24 8.31 10.80
N GLN A 3 21.95 9.34 10.33
CA GLN A 3 21.64 10.74 10.69
C GLN A 3 20.27 11.21 10.15
N GLN A 4 19.84 10.69 9.00
CA GLN A 4 18.54 11.01 8.42
C GLN A 4 17.39 10.34 9.22
N ILE A 5 17.55 9.08 9.58
CA ILE A 5 16.59 8.36 10.45
C ILE A 5 16.46 9.06 11.81
N ILE A 6 17.57 9.54 12.37
CA ILE A 6 17.57 10.31 13.62
C ILE A 6 16.84 11.66 13.46
N ALA A 7 16.98 12.33 12.31
CA ALA A 7 16.27 13.58 12.04
C ALA A 7 14.76 13.36 11.93
N GLU A 8 14.32 12.30 11.23
CA GLU A 8 12.91 11.91 11.15
C GLU A 8 12.35 11.51 12.53
N LEU A 9 13.10 10.77 13.34
CA LEU A 9 12.69 10.43 14.70
C LEU A 9 12.42 11.68 15.55
N LYS A 10 13.26 12.72 15.45
CA LYS A 10 13.02 13.99 16.15
C LYS A 10 11.74 14.69 15.67
N GLN A 11 11.48 14.64 14.36
CA GLN A 11 10.28 15.22 13.78
C GLN A 11 9.02 14.48 14.24
N GLU A 12 9.02 13.15 14.21
CA GLU A 12 7.89 12.34 14.69
C GLU A 12 7.63 12.53 16.18
N LEU A 13 8.69 12.69 16.98
CA LEU A 13 8.55 12.98 18.42
C LEU A 13 7.85 14.32 18.64
N HIS A 14 8.21 15.35 17.87
CA HIS A 14 7.55 16.64 17.93
C HIS A 14 6.10 16.57 17.44
N ARG A 15 5.81 15.84 16.35
CA ARG A 15 4.45 15.63 15.85
C ARG A 15 3.55 14.94 16.87
N MET A 16 4.10 13.94 17.56
CA MET A 16 3.40 13.22 18.62
C MET A 16 3.11 14.11 19.84
N GLU A 17 4.02 15.01 20.20
CA GLU A 17 3.82 16.00 21.27
C GLU A 17 2.67 16.97 20.97
N VAL A 18 2.57 17.43 19.72
CA VAL A 18 1.51 18.36 19.30
C VAL A 18 0.21 17.65 18.89
N SER A 19 0.24 16.33 18.68
CA SER A 19 -0.94 15.56 18.29
C SER A 19 -1.99 15.61 19.39
N SER A 20 -3.20 16.01 19.01
CA SER A 20 -4.30 16.22 19.95
C SER A 20 -5.27 15.02 19.97
N GLN A 21 -5.22 14.18 18.93
CA GLN A 21 -6.14 13.07 18.72
C GLN A 21 -5.44 11.74 19.02
N PRO A 22 -6.08 10.80 19.75
CA PRO A 22 -5.45 9.52 20.13
C PRO A 22 -4.96 8.70 18.94
N HIS A 23 -5.71 8.66 17.84
CA HIS A 23 -5.33 7.87 16.67
C HIS A 23 -4.20 8.51 15.84
N GLU A 24 -3.96 9.82 15.98
CA GLU A 24 -2.79 10.48 15.38
C GLU A 24 -1.54 10.13 16.18
N PHE A 25 -1.65 10.15 17.51
CA PHE A 25 -0.60 9.70 18.41
C PHE A 25 -0.16 8.26 18.08
N GLU A 26 -1.10 7.33 17.90
CA GLU A 26 -0.80 5.94 17.53
C GLU A 26 -0.07 5.82 16.18
N LYS A 27 -0.44 6.63 15.18
CA LYS A 27 0.26 6.67 13.89
C LYS A 27 1.70 7.13 14.05
N HIS A 28 1.93 8.20 14.81
CA HIS A 28 3.29 8.73 15.08
C HIS A 28 4.14 7.74 15.89
N LEU A 29 3.53 7.07 16.88
CA LEU A 29 4.18 6.01 17.65
C LEU A 29 4.65 4.86 16.73
N TYR A 30 3.76 4.37 15.87
CA TYR A 30 4.09 3.32 14.90
C TYR A 30 5.20 3.73 13.94
N ALA A 31 5.18 4.98 13.45
CA ALA A 31 6.22 5.51 12.59
C ALA A 31 7.60 5.49 13.29
N MET A 32 7.66 5.92 14.56
CA MET A 32 8.91 5.86 15.35
C MET A 32 9.39 4.42 15.57
N GLU A 33 8.50 3.48 15.89
CA GLU A 33 8.86 2.07 16.07
C GLU A 33 9.53 1.50 14.81
N ARG A 34 8.99 1.82 13.63
CA ARG A 34 9.59 1.44 12.35
C ARG A 34 10.97 2.07 12.14
N LEU A 35 11.11 3.37 12.40
CA LEU A 35 12.37 4.09 12.24
C LEU A 35 13.46 3.55 13.18
N ILE A 36 13.09 3.21 14.43
CA ILE A 36 14.00 2.54 15.38
C ILE A 36 14.36 1.13 14.88
N GLY A 37 13.39 0.39 14.32
CA GLY A 37 13.62 -0.91 13.70
C GLY A 37 14.67 -0.85 12.59
N LEU A 38 14.55 0.12 11.68
CA LEU A 38 15.52 0.36 10.60
C LEU A 38 16.89 0.75 11.16
N LEU A 39 16.95 1.62 12.16
CA LEU A 39 18.21 2.04 12.79
C LEU A 39 18.95 0.85 13.43
N LYS A 40 18.21 -0.08 14.05
CA LYS A 40 18.75 -1.31 14.64
C LYS A 40 19.29 -2.26 13.57
N GLN A 41 18.58 -2.39 12.45
CA GLN A 41 19.02 -3.19 11.30
C GLN A 41 20.32 -2.62 10.69
N ASP A 42 20.46 -1.29 10.63
CA ASP A 42 21.68 -0.60 10.16
C ASP A 42 22.91 -0.76 11.08
N THR A 43 22.74 -1.24 12.32
CA THR A 43 23.83 -1.49 13.26
C THR A 43 24.30 -2.94 13.32
N GLY A 44 23.51 -3.89 12.81
CA GLY A 44 23.85 -5.31 12.82
C GLY A 44 23.26 -5.98 11.58
N SER A 45 24.10 -6.18 10.56
CA SER A 45 23.70 -6.95 9.38
C SER A 45 23.26 -8.38 9.81
N ALA A 46 22.13 -8.84 9.27
CA ALA A 46 21.49 -10.15 9.44
C ALA A 46 20.76 -10.44 10.77
N SER A 47 19.49 -10.03 10.85
CA SER A 47 18.42 -10.98 11.18
C SER A 47 17.10 -10.38 10.72
N GLY A 48 16.55 -10.92 9.63
CA GLY A 48 15.20 -10.61 9.19
C GLY A 48 14.23 -10.95 10.30
N ILE A 49 13.68 -9.92 10.94
CA ILE A 49 12.47 -10.08 11.73
C ILE A 49 11.36 -10.25 10.70
N SER A 50 11.08 -11.52 10.41
CA SER A 50 9.76 -11.97 10.00
C SER A 50 8.76 -11.31 10.94
N VAL A 51 7.95 -10.41 10.39
CA VAL A 51 6.60 -10.25 10.92
C VAL A 51 5.97 -11.63 10.79
N SER A 52 5.63 -12.23 11.93
CA SER A 52 4.71 -13.35 11.99
C SER A 52 3.34 -12.88 11.50
N GLY A 53 3.23 -12.65 10.20
CA GLY A 53 2.01 -12.95 9.48
C GLY A 53 1.85 -14.46 9.55
N GLU A 54 0.64 -14.88 9.86
CA GLU A 54 0.25 -16.29 9.93
C GLU A 54 0.85 -17.09 8.77
N LYS A 55 1.35 -18.28 9.09
CA LYS A 55 1.79 -19.27 8.09
C LYS A 55 0.60 -19.63 7.19
N GLU A 56 0.35 -18.86 6.14
CA GLU A 56 -0.32 -19.39 4.97
C GLU A 56 0.72 -20.13 4.14
N LYS A 57 0.66 -21.46 4.25
CA LYS A 57 1.24 -22.38 3.27
C LYS A 57 0.88 -21.88 1.86
N PRO A 58 1.74 -22.09 0.86
CA PRO A 58 1.34 -21.89 -0.54
C PRO A 58 0.34 -22.99 -0.92
N SER A 59 -0.94 -22.82 -0.59
CA SER A 59 -2.01 -23.64 -1.14
C SER A 59 -2.34 -23.10 -2.52
N SER A 60 -1.72 -23.73 -3.52
CA SER A 60 -2.13 -23.63 -4.89
C SER A 60 -3.62 -23.93 -5.03
N GLY A 61 -4.39 -22.94 -5.50
CA GLY A 61 -5.79 -23.10 -5.90
C GLY A 61 -6.77 -22.39 -4.97
N MET A 62 -7.45 -21.37 -5.49
CA MET A 62 -8.61 -20.75 -4.83
C MET A 62 -9.62 -21.83 -4.42
N SER A 63 -10.12 -21.76 -3.20
CA SER A 63 -11.16 -22.67 -2.74
C SER A 63 -12.47 -22.41 -3.50
N VAL A 64 -13.37 -23.40 -3.49
CA VAL A 64 -14.71 -23.25 -4.07
C VAL A 64 -15.47 -22.09 -3.43
N GLN A 65 -15.23 -21.84 -2.14
CA GLN A 65 -15.85 -20.76 -1.39
C GLN A 65 -15.34 -19.39 -1.83
N ASP A 66 -14.04 -19.25 -2.09
CA ASP A 66 -13.46 -18.01 -2.63
C ASP A 66 -14.01 -17.69 -4.02
N ARG A 67 -14.23 -18.73 -4.82
CA ARG A 67 -14.82 -18.62 -6.15
C ARG A 67 -16.27 -18.12 -6.11
N GLU A 68 -17.03 -18.58 -5.12
CA GLU A 68 -18.43 -18.18 -4.92
C GLU A 68 -18.53 -16.73 -4.43
N MET A 69 -17.68 -16.34 -3.48
CA MET A 69 -17.61 -14.94 -3.01
C MET A 69 -17.26 -13.97 -4.14
N LEU A 70 -16.28 -14.32 -4.99
CA LEU A 70 -15.93 -13.52 -6.16
C LEU A 70 -17.12 -13.36 -7.11
N ARG A 71 -17.91 -14.42 -7.33
CA ARG A 71 -19.11 -14.35 -8.15
C ARG A 71 -20.19 -13.44 -7.54
N MET A 72 -20.38 -13.49 -6.22
CA MET A 72 -21.33 -12.60 -5.53
C MET A 72 -20.91 -11.12 -5.62
N MET A 73 -19.61 -10.85 -5.70
CA MET A 73 -19.08 -9.49 -5.91
C MET A 73 -18.96 -9.10 -7.40
N GLY A 74 -19.55 -9.87 -8.31
CA GLY A 74 -19.54 -9.61 -9.75
C GLY A 74 -18.23 -9.97 -10.46
N GLY A 75 -17.25 -10.53 -9.74
CA GLY A 75 -15.98 -11.00 -10.28
C GLY A 75 -16.09 -12.36 -10.98
N ARG A 76 -15.47 -12.50 -12.16
CA ARG A 76 -15.42 -13.78 -12.88
C ARG A 76 -14.16 -14.57 -12.49
N ALA A 77 -14.36 -15.65 -11.75
CA ALA A 77 -13.29 -16.57 -11.40
C ALA A 77 -13.12 -17.67 -12.47
N GLY A 78 -12.19 -17.43 -13.40
CA GLY A 78 -11.72 -18.41 -14.38
C GLY A 78 -10.24 -18.18 -14.71
N LYS A 79 -9.44 -19.24 -14.67
CA LYS A 79 -8.11 -19.27 -15.31
C LYS A 79 -8.30 -19.36 -16.81
N GLN A 80 -7.74 -18.42 -17.56
CA GLN A 80 -7.51 -18.57 -18.99
C GLN A 80 -6.03 -18.27 -19.25
N GLN A 81 -5.29 -19.33 -19.56
CA GLN A 81 -3.94 -19.28 -20.13
C GLN A 81 -4.05 -19.11 -21.66
N ASP A 82 -3.08 -18.37 -22.22
CA ASP A 82 -2.72 -18.21 -23.65
C ASP A 82 -3.75 -17.44 -24.52
N ALA A 83 -3.45 -16.41 -25.31
CA ALA A 83 -2.21 -15.89 -25.90
C ALA A 83 -2.45 -14.41 -26.41
N PRO A 84 -1.53 -13.76 -27.15
CA PRO A 84 -1.30 -12.31 -27.13
C PRO A 84 -2.01 -11.46 -28.20
N ARG A 85 -1.87 -10.14 -28.02
CA ARG A 85 -1.97 -9.00 -28.96
C ARG A 85 -3.25 -8.14 -28.96
N GLN A 86 -2.93 -6.84 -28.91
CA GLN A 86 -3.58 -5.69 -29.56
C GLN A 86 -4.79 -5.07 -28.89
N ALA A 87 -4.54 -3.82 -28.48
CA ALA A 87 -5.43 -2.67 -28.48
C ALA A 87 -6.71 -2.88 -29.28
N ASP A 88 -7.86 -2.67 -28.63
CA ASP A 88 -8.71 -1.53 -28.94
C ASP A 88 -9.94 -1.51 -28.02
N GLN A 89 -10.30 -0.29 -27.60
CA GLN A 89 -11.64 0.11 -27.14
C GLN A 89 -12.13 -0.46 -25.80
N LEU A 90 -11.79 0.24 -24.72
CA LEU A 90 -12.72 0.40 -23.60
C LEU A 90 -13.26 1.85 -23.66
N PRO A 91 -14.58 2.06 -23.64
CA PRO A 91 -15.12 3.41 -23.57
C PRO A 91 -14.62 4.02 -22.26
N ALA A 92 -13.95 5.15 -22.36
CA ALA A 92 -13.68 5.99 -21.21
C ALA A 92 -15.06 6.39 -20.65
N GLU A 93 -15.49 5.72 -19.59
CA GLU A 93 -16.44 6.28 -18.63
C GLU A 93 -15.73 7.47 -17.97
N THR A 94 -15.66 8.57 -18.73
CA THR A 94 -15.33 9.89 -18.21
C THR A 94 -16.41 10.22 -17.19
N LEU A 95 -16.09 10.00 -15.93
CA LEU A 95 -16.80 10.60 -14.80
C LEU A 95 -16.79 12.11 -15.03
N ASP A 96 -17.94 12.65 -15.42
CA ASP A 96 -18.18 14.09 -15.51
C ASP A 96 -18.22 14.63 -14.08
N THR A 97 -17.07 15.03 -13.56
CA THR A 97 -16.99 15.72 -12.28
C THR A 97 -17.30 17.20 -12.53
N ASP A 98 -18.53 17.60 -12.24
CA ASP A 98 -18.96 19.00 -12.15
C ASP A 98 -18.41 19.66 -10.87
N ASP A 99 -17.10 19.57 -10.66
CA ASP A 99 -16.37 20.19 -9.54
C ASP A 99 -15.53 21.39 -9.97
N GLY A 100 -15.76 21.90 -11.19
CA GLY A 100 -15.14 23.12 -11.69
C GLY A 100 -13.64 23.02 -11.98
N PHE A 101 -13.04 21.84 -11.85
CA PHE A 101 -11.69 21.56 -12.36
C PHE A 101 -11.80 21.13 -13.83
N GLY A 102 -11.91 22.14 -14.71
CA GLY A 102 -11.88 21.94 -16.15
C GLY A 102 -10.60 21.23 -16.61
N ASN A 103 -10.75 20.39 -17.63
CA ASN A 103 -9.70 19.68 -18.38
C ASN A 103 -8.70 20.65 -19.03
N GLY A 104 -7.90 21.34 -18.23
CA GLY A 104 -6.88 22.29 -18.67
C GLY A 104 -5.50 21.65 -18.60
N ASP A 105 -4.98 21.31 -19.78
CA ASP A 105 -3.58 20.99 -20.13
C ASP A 105 -2.80 20.06 -19.19
N SER A 106 -2.55 18.85 -19.66
CA SER A 106 -1.66 17.86 -19.03
C SER A 106 -0.33 18.47 -18.61
N LEU A 107 -0.07 18.52 -17.29
CA LEU A 107 1.19 18.97 -16.69
C LEU A 107 2.32 17.91 -16.75
N PHE A 108 2.09 16.81 -17.47
CA PHE A 108 3.03 15.72 -17.67
C PHE A 108 3.21 15.48 -19.17
N GLU A 109 4.03 16.32 -19.79
CA GLU A 109 4.66 16.03 -21.08
C GLU A 109 5.99 15.30 -20.79
N PHE A 110 6.01 13.99 -21.04
CA PHE A 110 7.23 13.17 -21.12
C PHE A 110 7.10 12.14 -22.24
#